data_AF-A0A7X3XYY0-F1
#
_entry.id   AF-A0A7X3XYY0-F1
#
_cell.length_a   1.000
_cell.length_b   1.000
_cell.length_c   1.000
_cell.angle_alpha   90.00
_cell.angle_beta   90.00
_cell.angle_gamma   90.00
#
_symmetry.space_group_name_H-M   'P 1'
#
loop_
_entity.id
_entity.type
_entity.pdbx_description
1 polymer ?
#
loop_
_entity_poly.entity_id
_entity_poly.type
_entity_poly.pdbx_seq_one_letter_code
_entity_poly.pdbx_strand_id
1 'polypeptide(L)'
;MQNTCLRQFPLFLLLTVSLTVALPTASLQAKPFFEDGFLGLTQQEVHAKLGIPHAIRSRKSALRVFSYYSPKDWKKYFSKLVSPQNGEDVYTYSRDGVQVRYSFVYKPDFREAVDFPTLHVKRVEVEFTPSVPLKTVPSLVGEFNPTASPDDPAFRSNLWVLLFKGPPSKDAELVVEQWDKEDGDWSLAYQLFSLNGLPNYLTVDSAIDRLEFTVQSLSRIHQIGRHTHEPMMNPYSPEFAQRPPEQPKPKKTIPVPVYAE
;
A
#
# COMPACT_ATOMS: atom_id res chain seq x y z
N MET A 1 -75.80 47.66 -36.03
CA MET A 1 -75.87 46.46 -36.89
C MET A 1 -74.52 45.75 -36.78
N GLN A 2 -74.27 45.05 -35.68
CA GLN A 2 -74.35 43.58 -35.57
C GLN A 2 -73.64 42.84 -36.71
N ASN A 3 -72.45 42.32 -36.42
CA ASN A 3 -71.92 41.09 -37.01
C ASN A 3 -71.11 40.36 -35.93
N THR A 4 -71.71 39.29 -35.43
CA THR A 4 -71.14 38.24 -34.59
C THR A 4 -70.10 37.43 -35.37
N CYS A 5 -68.95 37.15 -34.77
CA CYS A 5 -68.18 35.95 -35.09
C CYS A 5 -67.48 35.43 -33.84
N LEU A 6 -68.05 34.35 -33.30
CA LEU A 6 -67.49 33.49 -32.27
C LEU A 6 -66.42 32.61 -32.93
N ARG A 7 -65.18 32.56 -32.43
CA ARG A 7 -64.31 31.37 -32.58
C ARG A 7 -63.11 31.37 -31.62
N GLN A 8 -63.29 30.58 -30.57
CA GLN A 8 -62.36 29.57 -30.04
C GLN A 8 -60.88 29.93 -29.83
N PHE A 9 -60.50 30.01 -28.55
CA PHE A 9 -59.14 29.77 -28.04
C PHE A 9 -58.66 28.34 -28.39
N PRO A 10 -57.34 28.12 -28.53
CA PRO A 10 -56.65 27.55 -27.38
C PRO A 10 -55.32 28.21 -27.03
N LEU A 11 -55.19 28.40 -25.73
CA LEU A 11 -54.00 28.59 -24.90
C LEU A 11 -52.84 27.65 -25.33
N PHE A 12 -51.79 28.17 -25.95
CA PHE A 12 -50.53 27.43 -26.13
C PHE A 12 -49.58 27.73 -24.97
N LEU A 13 -49.61 26.83 -23.99
CA LEU A 13 -48.69 26.70 -22.88
C LEU A 13 -47.34 26.19 -23.43
N LEU A 14 -46.36 27.07 -23.63
CA LEU A 14 -44.99 26.67 -23.96
C LEU A 14 -44.27 26.21 -22.68
N LEU A 15 -44.45 24.93 -22.37
CA LEU A 15 -43.70 24.20 -21.35
C LEU A 15 -42.30 23.91 -21.90
N THR A 16 -41.35 24.81 -21.70
CA THR A 16 -39.93 24.53 -21.96
C THR A 16 -39.40 23.58 -20.89
N VAL A 17 -39.51 22.28 -21.15
CA VAL A 17 -38.78 21.23 -20.43
C VAL A 17 -37.31 21.33 -20.86
N SER A 18 -36.51 22.10 -20.13
CA SER A 18 -35.06 22.00 -20.23
C SER A 18 -34.63 20.66 -19.63
N LEU A 19 -34.46 19.69 -20.53
CA LEU A 19 -33.89 18.38 -20.27
C LEU A 19 -32.43 18.59 -19.80
N THR A 20 -32.23 18.70 -18.50
CA THR A 20 -30.90 18.60 -17.90
C THR A 20 -30.43 17.17 -18.12
N VAL A 21 -29.57 16.98 -19.13
CA VAL A 21 -28.78 15.77 -19.30
C VAL A 21 -27.90 15.65 -18.06
N ALA A 22 -28.38 14.89 -17.08
CA ALA A 22 -27.55 14.40 -16.00
C ALA A 22 -26.49 13.51 -16.64
N LEU A 23 -25.32 14.10 -16.92
CA LEU A 23 -24.11 13.32 -17.10
C LEU A 23 -24.00 12.41 -15.88
N PRO A 24 -23.86 11.09 -16.04
CA PRO A 24 -23.51 10.26 -14.91
C PRO A 24 -22.14 10.73 -14.45
N THR A 25 -22.08 11.52 -13.38
CA THR A 25 -20.93 11.52 -12.51
C THR A 25 -20.88 10.11 -11.97
N ALA A 26 -20.17 9.23 -12.66
CA ALA A 26 -19.76 7.97 -12.09
C ALA A 26 -19.05 8.35 -10.78
N SER A 27 -19.74 8.13 -9.66
CA SER A 27 -19.10 8.12 -8.36
C SER A 27 -18.11 6.96 -8.41
N LEU A 28 -16.91 7.24 -8.92
CA LEU A 28 -15.72 6.43 -8.75
C LEU A 28 -15.45 6.44 -7.24
N GLN A 29 -16.15 5.57 -6.54
CA GLN A 29 -15.90 5.26 -5.14
C GLN A 29 -15.32 3.84 -5.13
N ALA A 30 -14.14 3.69 -5.74
CA ALA A 30 -13.32 2.51 -5.56
C ALA A 30 -12.95 2.43 -4.08
N LYS A 31 -13.49 1.40 -3.42
CA LYS A 31 -13.21 1.13 -2.01
C LYS A 31 -11.82 0.48 -1.90
N PRO A 32 -11.08 0.70 -0.79
CA PRO A 32 -9.89 -0.08 -0.52
C PRO A 32 -10.19 -1.58 -0.63
N PHE A 33 -9.25 -2.35 -1.19
CA PHE A 33 -9.39 -3.80 -1.36
C PHE A 33 -9.37 -4.54 -0.01
N PHE A 34 -8.71 -3.95 0.98
CA PHE A 34 -8.52 -4.53 2.30
C PHE A 34 -8.85 -3.53 3.41
N GLU A 35 -8.84 -4.02 4.65
CA GLU A 35 -9.13 -3.24 5.87
C GLU A 35 -8.03 -2.23 6.22
N ASP A 36 -6.89 -2.25 5.52
CA ASP A 36 -5.84 -1.23 5.66
C ASP A 36 -6.33 0.16 5.24
N GLY A 37 -7.37 0.22 4.42
CA GLY A 37 -7.99 1.45 3.99
C GLY A 37 -7.19 2.22 2.93
N PHE A 38 -6.19 1.60 2.29
CA PHE A 38 -5.38 2.25 1.26
C PHE A 38 -5.12 1.41 0.01
N LEU A 39 -4.75 0.14 0.13
CA LEU A 39 -4.50 -0.71 -1.03
C LEU A 39 -5.73 -0.74 -1.94
N GLY A 40 -5.50 -0.54 -3.23
CA GLY A 40 -6.55 -0.48 -4.24
C GLY A 40 -7.25 0.87 -4.42
N LEU A 41 -7.06 1.83 -3.52
CA LEU A 41 -7.54 3.20 -3.76
C LEU A 41 -6.92 3.78 -5.02
N THR A 42 -7.69 4.59 -5.73
CA THR A 42 -7.16 5.43 -6.81
C THR A 42 -6.34 6.58 -6.22
N GLN A 43 -5.44 7.16 -7.02
CA GLN A 43 -4.71 8.36 -6.60
C GLN A 43 -5.64 9.51 -6.17
N GLN A 44 -6.76 9.70 -6.86
CA GLN A 44 -7.73 10.74 -6.52
C GLN A 44 -8.38 10.49 -5.15
N GLU A 45 -8.66 9.23 -4.81
CA GLU A 45 -9.22 8.88 -3.49
C GLU A 45 -8.20 9.01 -2.37
N VAL A 46 -6.91 8.72 -2.63
CA VAL A 46 -5.83 9.04 -1.69
C VAL A 46 -5.82 10.56 -1.43
N HIS A 47 -5.92 11.40 -2.47
CA HIS A 47 -5.97 12.85 -2.31
C HIS A 47 -7.23 13.33 -1.59
N ALA A 48 -8.37 12.69 -1.84
CA ALA A 48 -9.61 13.00 -1.14
C ALA A 48 -9.50 12.66 0.36
N LYS A 49 -8.80 11.57 0.70
CA LYS A 49 -8.62 11.08 2.07
C LYS A 49 -7.54 11.85 2.85
N LEU A 50 -6.43 12.20 2.21
CA LEU A 50 -5.24 12.76 2.88
C LEU A 50 -4.92 14.21 2.49
N GLY A 51 -5.64 14.78 1.53
CA GLY A 51 -5.33 16.07 0.94
C GLY A 51 -4.25 15.99 -0.14
N ILE A 52 -3.68 17.14 -0.51
CA ILE A 52 -2.61 17.21 -1.50
C ILE A 52 -1.32 16.64 -0.88
N PRO A 53 -0.55 15.80 -1.59
CA PRO A 53 0.72 15.28 -1.08
C PRO A 53 1.69 16.41 -0.75
N HIS A 54 2.51 16.23 0.29
CA HIS A 54 3.54 17.20 0.67
C HIS A 54 4.68 17.24 -0.37
N ALA A 55 4.97 16.09 -0.97
CA ALA A 55 5.94 15.97 -2.07
C ALA A 55 5.54 14.82 -2.99
N ILE A 56 6.10 14.81 -4.19
CA ILE A 56 6.10 13.64 -5.08
C ILE A 56 7.51 13.13 -5.16
N ARG A 57 7.73 11.83 -4.95
CA ARG A 57 9.05 11.22 -5.16
C ARG A 57 9.06 10.32 -6.37
N SER A 58 10.18 10.30 -7.09
CA SER A 58 10.44 9.31 -8.13
C SER A 58 11.67 8.49 -7.79
N ARG A 59 11.64 7.21 -8.16
CA ARG A 59 12.73 6.27 -7.91
C ARG A 59 13.64 6.20 -9.13
N LYS A 60 14.92 6.55 -8.97
CA LYS A 60 15.96 6.31 -9.98
C LYS A 60 16.63 4.97 -9.68
N SER A 61 16.36 3.96 -10.52
CA SER A 61 16.97 2.62 -10.47
C SER A 61 16.57 1.72 -9.29
N ALA A 62 17.04 0.46 -9.34
CA ALA A 62 16.85 -0.55 -8.29
C ALA A 62 17.51 -0.18 -6.94
N LEU A 63 18.41 0.81 -6.91
CA LEU A 63 19.19 1.20 -5.74
C LEU A 63 18.43 2.10 -4.73
N ARG A 64 17.11 2.28 -4.89
CA ARG A 64 16.26 3.09 -3.99
C ARG A 64 16.75 4.53 -3.77
N VAL A 65 17.30 5.15 -4.82
CA VAL A 65 17.64 6.58 -4.80
C VAL A 65 16.40 7.38 -5.20
N PHE A 66 15.92 8.23 -4.31
CA PHE A 66 14.70 9.02 -4.52
C PHE A 66 15.04 10.48 -4.85
N SER A 67 14.35 11.01 -5.86
CA SER A 67 14.29 12.45 -6.13
C SER A 67 12.93 12.97 -5.68
N TYR A 68 12.92 14.09 -4.95
CA TYR A 68 11.69 14.70 -4.43
C TYR A 68 11.37 15.98 -5.19
N TYR A 69 10.08 16.16 -5.50
CA TYR A 69 9.54 17.29 -6.26
C TYR A 69 8.37 17.89 -5.52
N SER A 70 8.13 19.19 -5.72
CA SER A 70 6.86 19.78 -5.31
C SER A 70 5.72 19.20 -6.17
N PRO A 71 4.49 19.05 -5.65
CA PRO A 71 3.35 18.57 -6.45
C PRO A 71 3.10 19.42 -7.70
N LYS A 72 3.35 20.73 -7.60
CA LYS A 72 3.20 21.68 -8.71
C LYS A 72 4.23 21.41 -9.82
N ASP A 73 5.50 21.22 -9.46
CA ASP A 73 6.56 20.97 -10.43
C ASP A 73 6.41 19.58 -11.05
N TRP A 74 6.03 18.59 -10.26
CA TRP A 74 5.73 17.25 -10.77
C TRP A 74 4.65 17.29 -11.86
N LYS A 75 3.52 17.94 -11.57
CA LYS A 75 2.41 18.07 -12.52
C LYS A 75 2.81 18.84 -13.77
N LYS A 76 3.59 19.92 -13.62
CA LYS A 76 3.94 20.81 -14.74
C LYS A 76 5.03 20.22 -15.64
N TYR A 77 6.05 19.57 -15.06
CA TYR A 77 7.28 19.26 -15.78
C TYR A 77 7.58 17.76 -15.88
N PHE A 78 7.29 16.96 -14.85
CA PHE A 78 7.85 15.61 -14.75
C PHE A 78 6.87 14.50 -15.10
N SER A 79 5.60 14.61 -14.72
CA SER A 79 4.58 13.56 -14.93
C SER A 79 4.48 13.07 -16.37
N LYS A 80 4.65 13.97 -17.36
CA LYS A 80 4.64 13.63 -18.79
C LYS A 80 5.96 13.05 -19.29
N LEU A 81 7.09 13.35 -18.64
CA LEU A 81 8.42 12.89 -19.06
C LEU A 81 8.72 11.49 -18.54
N VAL A 82 8.38 11.21 -17.29
CA VAL A 82 8.68 9.93 -16.63
C VAL A 82 7.46 9.06 -16.46
N SER A 83 6.31 9.45 -16.99
CA SER A 83 4.98 8.83 -16.80
C SER A 83 4.42 8.99 -15.37
N PRO A 84 3.10 9.23 -15.20
CA PRO A 84 2.51 9.57 -13.90
C PRO A 84 2.70 8.50 -12.82
N GLN A 85 2.65 7.22 -13.18
CA GLN A 85 2.80 6.07 -12.27
C GLN A 85 4.15 6.01 -11.55
N ASN A 86 5.16 6.73 -12.05
CA ASN A 86 6.49 6.78 -11.45
C ASN A 86 6.62 7.90 -10.39
N GLY A 87 5.55 8.67 -10.18
CA GLY A 87 5.43 9.61 -9.07
C GLY A 87 4.71 8.96 -7.91
N GLU A 88 5.41 8.77 -6.81
CA GLU A 88 4.85 8.29 -5.55
C GLU A 88 4.44 9.49 -4.70
N ASP A 89 3.19 9.50 -4.22
CA ASP A 89 2.69 10.58 -3.37
C ASP A 89 3.26 10.43 -1.95
N VAL A 90 3.83 11.51 -1.40
CA VAL A 90 4.50 11.50 -0.11
C VAL A 90 3.77 12.40 0.90
N TYR A 91 3.47 11.83 2.07
CA TYR A 91 2.91 12.53 3.21
C TYR A 91 3.78 12.29 4.43
N THR A 92 4.20 13.37 5.09
CA THR A 92 5.08 13.30 6.27
C THR A 92 4.36 13.89 7.47
N TYR A 93 4.29 13.13 8.55
CA TYR A 93 3.69 13.52 9.81
C TYR A 93 4.71 13.41 10.95
N SER A 94 4.53 14.20 12.00
CA SER A 94 5.25 14.01 13.26
C SER A 94 4.29 13.38 14.27
N ARG A 95 4.63 12.20 14.80
CA ARG A 95 3.84 11.44 15.78
C ARG A 95 4.77 11.01 16.90
N ASP A 96 4.52 11.45 18.13
CA ASP A 96 5.33 11.14 19.31
C ASP A 96 6.85 11.38 19.13
N GLY A 97 7.21 12.46 18.42
CA GLY A 97 8.61 12.80 18.13
C GLY A 97 9.27 11.98 17.01
N VAL A 98 8.52 11.09 16.36
CA VAL A 98 8.94 10.31 15.20
C VAL A 98 8.36 10.93 13.94
N GLN A 99 9.21 11.13 12.92
CA GLN A 99 8.70 11.42 11.58
C GLN A 99 8.19 10.13 10.94
N VAL A 100 6.90 10.11 10.61
CA VAL A 100 6.21 9.02 9.93
C VAL A 100 5.91 9.47 8.52
N ARG A 101 6.63 8.92 7.54
CA ARG A 101 6.50 9.28 6.12
C ARG A 101 5.82 8.17 5.34
N TYR A 102 4.60 8.43 4.90
CA TYR A 102 3.86 7.58 3.97
C TYR A 102 4.29 7.90 2.53
N SER A 103 4.45 6.86 1.72
CA SER A 103 4.68 6.95 0.28
C SER A 103 3.79 5.95 -0.44
N PHE A 104 2.97 6.44 -1.36
CA PHE A 104 2.00 5.62 -2.09
C PHE A 104 2.55 5.26 -3.46
N VAL A 105 2.71 3.97 -3.71
CA VAL A 105 3.22 3.43 -4.97
C VAL A 105 2.04 2.96 -5.81
N TYR A 106 1.98 3.47 -7.04
CA TYR A 106 0.86 3.24 -7.93
C TYR A 106 1.14 2.15 -8.98
N LYS A 107 0.06 1.56 -9.47
CA LYS A 107 0.00 0.71 -10.66
C LYS A 107 -1.10 1.23 -11.60
N PRO A 108 -0.85 1.35 -12.90
CA PRO A 108 -1.90 1.65 -13.87
C PRO A 108 -2.90 0.49 -14.00
N ASP A 109 -4.18 0.83 -14.17
CA ASP A 109 -5.21 -0.12 -14.59
C ASP A 109 -5.07 -0.41 -16.09
N PHE A 110 -4.45 -1.54 -16.41
CA PHE A 110 -4.23 -1.95 -17.79
C PHE A 110 -5.50 -2.41 -18.53
N ARG A 111 -6.65 -2.48 -17.86
CA ARG A 111 -7.94 -2.78 -18.49
C ARG A 111 -8.50 -1.55 -19.21
N GLU A 112 -8.05 -0.35 -18.86
CA GLU A 112 -8.45 0.89 -19.51
C GLU A 112 -7.63 1.10 -20.79
N ALA A 113 -8.29 1.14 -21.94
CA ALA A 113 -7.67 1.39 -23.24
C ALA A 113 -7.42 2.89 -23.49
N VAL A 114 -6.70 3.55 -22.58
CA VAL A 114 -6.39 5.00 -22.62
C VAL A 114 -4.90 5.25 -22.34
N ASP A 115 -4.36 6.36 -22.84
CA ASP A 115 -2.94 6.69 -22.72
C ASP A 115 -2.47 6.86 -21.25
N PHE A 116 -3.36 7.37 -20.39
CA PHE A 116 -3.09 7.60 -18.97
C PHE A 116 -4.19 6.93 -18.13
N PRO A 117 -4.09 5.62 -17.89
CA PRO A 117 -5.10 4.89 -17.14
C PRO A 117 -5.12 5.30 -15.67
N THR A 118 -6.23 4.97 -15.02
CA THR A 118 -6.41 5.15 -13.57
C THR A 118 -5.28 4.46 -12.81
N LEU A 119 -4.74 5.16 -11.82
CA LEU A 119 -3.65 4.68 -10.98
C LEU A 119 -4.20 4.17 -9.65
N HIS A 120 -3.97 2.89 -9.35
CA HIS A 120 -4.35 2.26 -8.09
C HIS A 120 -3.14 2.06 -7.18
N VAL A 121 -3.33 2.24 -5.87
CA VAL A 121 -2.31 1.98 -4.85
C VAL A 121 -2.01 0.48 -4.82
N LYS A 122 -0.78 0.09 -5.21
CA LYS A 122 -0.30 -1.29 -5.09
C LYS A 122 0.56 -1.55 -3.86
N ARG A 123 1.15 -0.49 -3.31
CA ARG A 123 1.97 -0.56 -2.10
C ARG A 123 1.93 0.77 -1.35
N VAL A 124 1.87 0.69 -0.03
CA VAL A 124 2.10 1.83 0.86
C VAL A 124 3.39 1.57 1.62
N GLU A 125 4.36 2.46 1.50
CA GLU A 125 5.59 2.43 2.29
C GLU A 125 5.48 3.48 3.41
N VAL A 126 5.72 3.08 4.66
CA VAL A 126 5.71 3.95 5.84
C VAL A 126 7.09 3.92 6.48
N GLU A 127 7.84 5.00 6.36
CA GLU A 127 9.20 5.12 6.90
C GLU A 127 9.20 5.89 8.22
N PHE A 128 10.00 5.41 9.17
CA PHE A 128 10.17 6.01 10.50
C PHE A 128 11.54 6.70 10.59
N THR A 129 11.57 7.91 11.13
CA THR A 129 12.82 8.61 11.45
C THR A 129 12.70 9.31 12.80
N PRO A 130 13.42 8.85 13.85
CA PRO A 130 14.31 7.68 13.88
C PRO A 130 13.55 6.33 13.73
N SER A 131 14.29 5.23 13.67
CA SER A 131 13.69 3.88 13.75
C SER A 131 12.98 3.68 15.09
N VAL A 132 11.97 2.81 15.10
CA VAL A 132 11.07 2.63 16.24
C VAL A 132 11.02 1.17 16.69
N PRO A 133 10.76 0.89 17.97
CA PRO A 133 10.50 -0.47 18.44
C PRO A 133 9.30 -1.09 17.71
N LEU A 134 9.39 -2.40 17.42
CA LEU A 134 8.33 -3.17 16.76
C LEU A 134 6.95 -3.00 17.45
N LYS A 135 6.91 -2.98 18.79
CA LYS A 135 5.69 -2.75 19.58
C LYS A 135 5.04 -1.37 19.39
N THR A 136 5.81 -0.38 18.96
CA THR A 136 5.34 1.01 18.81
C THR A 136 4.71 1.26 17.44
N VAL A 137 4.94 0.37 16.46
CA VAL A 137 4.43 0.55 15.09
C VAL A 137 2.89 0.71 15.03
N PRO A 138 2.06 -0.09 15.73
CA PRO A 138 0.60 0.07 15.70
C PRO A 138 0.10 1.42 16.25
N SER A 139 0.78 2.02 17.23
CA SER A 139 0.38 3.34 17.74
C SER A 139 0.75 4.47 16.79
N LEU A 140 1.81 4.28 15.98
CA LEU A 140 2.26 5.27 15.00
C LEU A 140 1.55 5.18 13.66
N VAL A 141 0.93 4.04 13.32
CA VAL A 141 0.29 3.79 12.03
C VAL A 141 -1.06 3.14 12.27
N GLY A 142 -2.14 3.93 12.36
CA GLY A 142 -3.47 3.42 12.72
C GLY A 142 -4.06 2.41 11.73
N GLU A 143 -3.59 2.43 10.48
CA GLU A 143 -3.97 1.47 9.44
C GLU A 143 -3.27 0.11 9.59
N PHE A 144 -2.16 0.08 10.34
CA PHE A 144 -1.46 -1.14 10.67
C PHE A 144 -2.10 -1.80 11.89
N ASN A 145 -2.96 -2.78 11.60
CA ASN A 145 -3.71 -3.51 12.62
C ASN A 145 -3.37 -5.01 12.54
N PRO A 146 -2.16 -5.44 12.95
CA PRO A 146 -1.78 -6.85 12.93
C PRO A 146 -2.68 -7.67 13.86
N THR A 147 -2.94 -8.93 13.51
CA THR A 147 -3.71 -9.81 14.41
C THR A 147 -2.90 -10.12 15.67
N ALA A 148 -3.58 -10.35 16.80
CA ALA A 148 -2.96 -10.81 18.04
C ALA A 148 -2.90 -12.36 18.16
N SER A 149 -3.38 -13.09 17.16
CA SER A 149 -3.40 -14.55 17.13
C SER A 149 -1.97 -15.09 16.92
N PRO A 150 -1.49 -16.02 17.76
CA PRO A 150 -0.16 -16.62 17.61
C PRO A 150 -0.03 -17.50 16.36
N ASP A 151 -1.14 -18.06 15.89
CA ASP A 151 -1.21 -19.01 14.78
C ASP A 151 -1.34 -18.33 13.41
N ASP A 152 -1.52 -17.01 13.38
CA ASP A 152 -1.61 -16.26 12.13
C ASP A 152 -0.27 -16.32 11.38
N PRO A 153 -0.28 -16.51 10.04
CA PRO A 153 0.95 -16.71 9.29
C PRO A 153 1.92 -15.53 9.39
N ALA A 154 3.07 -15.80 9.99
CA ALA A 154 4.17 -14.86 10.12
C ALA A 154 5.50 -15.52 9.70
N PHE A 155 6.33 -14.75 9.02
CA PHE A 155 7.63 -15.18 8.52
C PHE A 155 8.67 -14.12 8.82
N ARG A 156 9.92 -14.53 8.95
CA ARG A 156 11.06 -13.62 9.03
C ARG A 156 12.12 -13.91 7.98
N SER A 157 12.92 -12.89 7.75
CA SER A 157 14.25 -12.99 7.18
C SER A 157 15.28 -12.35 8.12
N ASN A 158 16.48 -12.11 7.61
CA ASN A 158 17.50 -11.28 8.24
C ASN A 158 17.19 -9.77 8.16
N LEU A 159 16.29 -9.33 7.29
CA LEU A 159 16.03 -7.90 7.05
C LEU A 159 14.58 -7.47 7.36
N TRP A 160 13.64 -8.41 7.43
CA TRP A 160 12.24 -8.08 7.60
C TRP A 160 11.42 -9.18 8.30
N VAL A 161 10.27 -8.77 8.83
CA VAL A 161 9.17 -9.64 9.29
C VAL A 161 7.97 -9.43 8.38
N LEU A 162 7.35 -10.52 7.93
CA LEU A 162 6.18 -10.55 7.05
C LEU A 162 5.00 -11.14 7.82
N LEU A 163 3.87 -10.44 7.82
CA LEU A 163 2.63 -10.84 8.46
C LEU A 163 1.52 -10.87 7.41
N PHE A 164 0.72 -11.92 7.39
CA PHE A 164 -0.50 -11.98 6.58
C PHE A 164 -1.71 -11.60 7.43
N LYS A 165 -2.66 -10.87 6.84
CA LYS A 165 -3.90 -10.48 7.49
C LYS A 165 -5.10 -10.74 6.59
N GLY A 166 -6.13 -11.34 7.18
CA GLY A 166 -7.45 -11.49 6.57
C GLY A 166 -7.49 -12.47 5.40
N PRO A 167 -8.71 -12.74 4.89
CA PRO A 167 -8.88 -13.63 3.76
C PRO A 167 -8.35 -13.00 2.46
N PRO A 168 -8.05 -13.82 1.46
CA PRO A 168 -7.73 -13.34 0.12
C PRO A 168 -8.87 -12.49 -0.48
N SER A 169 -8.52 -11.52 -1.33
CA SER A 169 -9.48 -10.70 -2.07
C SER A 169 -9.31 -10.88 -3.57
N LYS A 170 -10.42 -11.11 -4.29
CA LYS A 170 -10.41 -11.16 -5.76
C LYS A 170 -10.12 -9.79 -6.37
N ASP A 171 -10.53 -8.71 -5.72
CA ASP A 171 -10.28 -7.35 -6.20
C ASP A 171 -8.78 -7.00 -6.21
N ALA A 172 -7.97 -7.78 -5.48
CA ALA A 172 -6.52 -7.60 -5.43
C ALA A 172 -5.82 -7.90 -6.77
N GLU A 173 -6.47 -8.61 -7.70
CA GLU A 173 -5.98 -8.87 -9.06
C GLU A 173 -5.51 -7.59 -9.78
N LEU A 174 -6.11 -6.44 -9.48
CA LEU A 174 -5.77 -5.15 -10.09
C LEU A 174 -4.37 -4.64 -9.76
N VAL A 175 -3.83 -5.05 -8.62
CA VAL A 175 -2.55 -4.54 -8.10
C VAL A 175 -1.45 -5.61 -8.04
N VAL A 176 -1.80 -6.89 -8.24
CA VAL A 176 -0.87 -8.02 -8.40
C VAL A 176 -0.06 -7.87 -9.68
N GLU A 177 1.26 -8.15 -9.64
CA GLU A 177 2.18 -7.85 -10.74
C GLU A 177 1.77 -8.50 -12.08
N GLN A 178 1.39 -9.78 -12.09
CA GLN A 178 0.99 -10.52 -13.29
C GLN A 178 -0.30 -11.31 -13.06
N TRP A 179 -1.44 -10.61 -13.05
CA TRP A 179 -2.76 -11.22 -12.81
C TRP A 179 -3.11 -12.35 -13.79
N ASP A 180 -2.58 -12.32 -15.02
CA ASP A 180 -2.81 -13.33 -16.07
C ASP A 180 -1.91 -14.56 -15.97
N LYS A 181 -0.91 -14.52 -15.07
CA LYS A 181 0.12 -15.57 -14.94
C LYS A 181 0.29 -16.09 -13.51
N GLU A 182 -0.40 -15.48 -12.55
CA GLU A 182 -0.26 -15.79 -11.14
C GLU A 182 -1.61 -16.18 -10.54
N ASP A 183 -1.90 -17.47 -10.56
CA ASP A 183 -2.96 -18.07 -9.74
C ASP A 183 -2.51 -18.02 -8.27
N GLY A 184 -3.26 -17.31 -7.43
CA GLY A 184 -2.89 -17.13 -6.03
C GLY A 184 -4.01 -16.60 -5.15
N ASP A 185 -4.00 -17.06 -3.91
CA ASP A 185 -4.82 -16.53 -2.83
C ASP A 185 -4.16 -15.26 -2.29
N TRP A 186 -4.50 -14.12 -2.89
CA TRP A 186 -3.91 -12.80 -2.62
C TRP A 186 -4.50 -12.12 -1.39
N SER A 187 -3.70 -12.05 -0.33
CA SER A 187 -4.07 -11.40 0.93
C SER A 187 -3.27 -10.14 1.20
N LEU A 188 -3.79 -9.32 2.10
CA LEU A 188 -3.05 -8.21 2.70
C LEU A 188 -1.84 -8.76 3.45
N ALA A 189 -0.69 -8.16 3.17
CA ALA A 189 0.59 -8.49 3.77
C ALA A 189 1.27 -7.23 4.31
N TYR A 190 1.70 -7.30 5.57
CA TYR A 190 2.52 -6.29 6.21
C TYR A 190 3.98 -6.75 6.26
N GLN A 191 4.90 -5.92 5.78
CA GLN A 191 6.33 -6.19 5.86
C GLN A 191 7.03 -5.12 6.68
N LEU A 192 7.62 -5.51 7.81
CA LEU A 192 8.39 -4.63 8.68
C LEU A 192 9.87 -4.83 8.41
N PHE A 193 10.59 -3.77 8.05
CA PHE A 193 12.00 -3.80 7.68
C PHE A 193 12.88 -3.14 8.76
N SER A 194 14.07 -3.70 8.94
CA SER A 194 15.19 -3.07 9.63
C SER A 194 16.34 -2.86 8.64
N LEU A 195 16.78 -1.61 8.46
CA LEU A 195 17.89 -1.24 7.56
C LEU A 195 19.21 -1.82 8.04
N ASN A 196 19.40 -1.93 9.36
CA ASN A 196 20.59 -2.53 9.97
C ASN A 196 20.45 -4.05 10.15
N GLY A 197 19.37 -4.65 9.66
CA GLY A 197 19.03 -6.05 9.86
C GLY A 197 18.31 -6.31 11.17
N LEU A 198 17.58 -7.41 11.20
CA LEU A 198 16.90 -7.89 12.40
C LEU A 198 17.86 -8.71 13.24
N PRO A 199 17.81 -8.59 14.58
CA PRO A 199 18.60 -9.44 15.45
C PRO A 199 18.23 -10.91 15.24
N ASN A 200 19.18 -11.81 15.54
CA ASN A 200 18.92 -13.25 15.52
C ASN A 200 17.77 -13.60 16.46
N TYR A 201 17.79 -13.03 17.67
CA TYR A 201 16.68 -13.09 18.60
C TYR A 201 15.81 -11.84 18.45
N LEU A 202 14.69 -12.00 17.75
CA LEU A 202 13.72 -10.92 17.56
C LEU A 202 12.94 -10.69 18.86
N THR A 203 12.82 -9.43 19.25
CA THR A 203 12.03 -8.98 20.41
C THR A 203 11.05 -7.89 19.99
N VAL A 204 10.07 -7.61 20.84
CA VAL A 204 9.14 -6.49 20.65
C VAL A 204 9.82 -5.12 20.66
N ASP A 205 11.06 -5.05 21.15
CA ASP A 205 11.91 -3.85 21.17
C ASP A 205 12.85 -3.75 19.95
N SER A 206 12.82 -4.73 19.05
CA SER A 206 13.65 -4.71 17.84
C SER A 206 13.29 -3.49 16.97
N ALA A 207 14.31 -2.79 16.49
CA ALA A 207 14.17 -1.57 15.72
C ALA A 207 13.61 -1.85 14.31
N ILE A 208 12.62 -1.05 13.91
CA ILE A 208 11.95 -1.08 12.62
C ILE A 208 12.11 0.31 12.00
N ASP A 209 12.67 0.35 10.80
CA ASP A 209 12.85 1.58 10.02
C ASP A 209 11.69 1.84 9.08
N ARG A 210 10.98 0.79 8.67
CA ARG A 210 9.92 0.90 7.67
C ARG A 210 8.89 -0.22 7.77
N LEU A 211 7.65 0.12 7.49
CA LEU A 211 6.54 -0.80 7.28
C LEU A 211 6.06 -0.69 5.82
N GLU A 212 5.74 -1.81 5.18
CA GLU A 212 5.11 -1.84 3.86
C GLU A 212 3.77 -2.59 3.91
N PHE A 213 2.76 -2.04 3.25
CA PHE A 213 1.47 -2.65 3.00
C PHE A 213 1.48 -3.13 1.56
N THR A 214 1.28 -4.43 1.35
CA THR A 214 1.35 -5.06 0.03
C THR A 214 0.28 -6.13 -0.11
N VAL A 215 0.10 -6.60 -1.34
CA VAL A 215 -0.68 -7.81 -1.65
C VAL A 215 0.30 -8.95 -1.91
N GLN A 216 0.19 -10.04 -1.16
CA GLN A 216 1.03 -11.24 -1.35
C GLN A 216 0.22 -12.52 -1.27
N SER A 217 0.74 -13.58 -1.88
CA SER A 217 0.16 -14.91 -1.85
C SER A 217 0.90 -15.78 -0.84
N LEU A 218 0.18 -16.33 0.13
CA LEU A 218 0.74 -17.23 1.13
C LEU A 218 1.27 -18.51 0.49
N SER A 219 0.56 -19.06 -0.50
CA SER A 219 0.99 -20.25 -1.24
C SER A 219 2.31 -19.99 -1.97
N ARG A 220 2.50 -18.81 -2.55
CA ARG A 220 3.76 -18.40 -3.17
C ARG A 220 4.90 -18.29 -2.16
N ILE A 221 4.64 -17.75 -0.96
CA ILE A 221 5.63 -17.72 0.12
C ILE A 221 6.05 -19.14 0.52
N HIS A 222 5.12 -20.09 0.63
CA HIS A 222 5.49 -21.47 0.95
C HIS A 222 6.31 -22.16 -0.16
N GLN A 223 6.03 -21.85 -1.43
CA GLN A 223 6.79 -22.41 -2.56
C GLN A 223 8.22 -21.85 -2.65
N ILE A 224 8.38 -20.53 -2.47
CA ILE A 224 9.68 -19.85 -2.58
C ILE A 224 10.48 -19.91 -1.26
N GLY A 225 9.77 -20.05 -0.14
CA GLY A 225 10.25 -19.80 1.22
C GLY A 225 11.33 -20.72 1.74
N ARG A 226 11.71 -21.79 1.01
CA ARG A 226 12.78 -22.70 1.44
C ARG A 226 14.13 -22.00 1.71
N HIS A 227 14.37 -20.81 1.17
CA HIS A 227 15.66 -20.12 1.33
C HIS A 227 15.60 -18.69 1.87
N THR A 228 14.41 -18.08 2.01
CA THR A 228 14.30 -16.64 2.34
C THR A 228 13.26 -16.31 3.41
N HIS A 229 12.36 -17.25 3.75
CA HIS A 229 11.25 -17.02 4.67
C HIS A 229 11.26 -18.13 5.73
N GLU A 230 11.69 -17.80 6.94
CA GLU A 230 11.59 -18.72 8.08
C GLU A 230 10.26 -18.47 8.81
N PRO A 231 9.37 -19.47 8.93
CA PRO A 231 8.17 -19.34 9.73
C PRO A 231 8.51 -18.96 11.18
N MET A 232 7.72 -18.06 11.76
CA MET A 232 7.85 -17.64 13.14
C MET A 232 6.46 -17.44 13.76
N MET A 233 6.34 -17.56 15.08
CA MET A 233 5.10 -17.15 15.75
C MET A 233 4.97 -15.62 15.68
N ASN A 234 3.76 -15.14 15.42
CA ASN A 234 3.41 -13.75 15.20
C ASN A 234 3.96 -12.81 16.30
N PRO A 235 4.75 -11.77 15.95
CA PRO A 235 5.35 -10.85 16.91
C PRO A 235 4.40 -9.91 17.63
N TYR A 236 3.14 -9.85 17.21
CA TYR A 236 2.09 -9.09 17.88
C TYR A 236 1.18 -9.97 18.75
N SER A 237 1.47 -11.26 18.88
CA SER A 237 0.77 -12.14 19.82
C SER A 237 1.27 -11.93 21.26
N PRO A 238 0.40 -12.08 22.28
CA PRO A 238 0.82 -12.00 23.69
C PRO A 238 1.92 -13.02 24.05
N GLU A 239 1.88 -14.21 23.45
CA GLU A 239 2.84 -15.29 23.66
C GLU A 239 4.23 -14.92 23.15
N PHE A 240 4.33 -14.14 22.07
CA PHE A 240 5.61 -13.65 21.58
C PHE A 240 6.33 -12.81 22.64
N ALA A 241 5.60 -11.90 23.28
CA ALA A 241 6.17 -10.98 24.27
C ALA A 241 6.68 -11.71 25.54
N GLN A 242 6.17 -12.91 25.81
CA GLN A 242 6.51 -13.70 27.00
C GLN A 242 7.60 -14.74 26.76
N ARG A 243 8.17 -14.82 25.54
CA ARG A 243 9.16 -15.85 25.25
C ARG A 243 10.45 -15.63 26.05
N PRO A 244 11.06 -16.70 26.55
CA PRO A 244 12.40 -16.61 27.10
C PRO A 244 13.40 -16.22 25.99
N PRO A 245 14.50 -15.53 26.33
CA PRO A 245 15.62 -15.30 25.41
C PRO A 245 16.06 -16.61 24.77
N GLU A 246 16.26 -16.63 23.44
CA GLU A 246 16.84 -17.82 22.80
C GLU A 246 18.22 -18.09 23.39
N GLN A 247 18.47 -19.36 23.72
CA GLN A 247 19.81 -19.78 24.13
C GLN A 247 20.78 -19.53 22.96
N PRO A 248 22.00 -19.04 23.22
CA PRO A 248 22.98 -18.82 22.17
C PRO A 248 23.20 -20.12 21.39
N LYS A 249 22.85 -20.14 20.10
CA LYS A 249 23.19 -21.29 19.25
C LYS A 249 24.71 -21.46 19.30
N PRO A 250 25.24 -22.67 19.56
CA PRO A 250 26.67 -22.90 19.57
C PRO A 250 27.24 -22.45 18.22
N LYS A 251 28.23 -21.55 18.24
CA LYS A 251 28.91 -21.11 17.03
C LYS A 251 29.49 -22.35 16.36
N LYS A 252 28.99 -22.69 15.16
CA LYS A 252 29.63 -23.72 14.33
C LYS A 252 31.06 -23.25 14.06
N THR A 253 32.04 -24.05 14.46
CA THR A 253 33.45 -23.79 14.16
C THR A 253 33.59 -23.73 12.65
N ILE A 254 33.98 -22.58 12.11
CA ILE A 254 34.27 -22.44 10.68
C ILE A 254 35.56 -23.22 10.42
N PRO A 255 35.57 -24.24 9.54
CA PRO A 255 36.80 -24.95 9.21
C PRO A 255 37.82 -23.98 8.62
N VAL A 256 39.02 -23.94 9.18
CA VAL A 256 40.13 -23.18 8.62
C VAL A 256 40.66 -23.97 7.41
N PRO A 257 40.78 -23.38 6.22
CA PRO A 257 41.38 -24.05 5.08
C PRO A 257 42.85 -24.38 5.39
N VAL A 258 43.23 -25.64 5.23
CA VAL A 258 44.62 -26.08 5.29
C VAL A 258 45.20 -25.89 3.88
N TYR A 259 46.12 -24.94 3.72
CA TYR A 259 46.87 -24.77 2.47
C TYR A 259 48.08 -25.72 2.49
N ALA A 260 48.42 -26.32 1.36
CA ALA A 260 49.65 -27.11 1.21
C ALA A 260 50.87 -26.16 1.26
N GLU A 261 51.90 -26.54 2.02
CA GLU A 261 53.19 -25.82 2.09
C GLU A 261 54.00 -25.94 0.78
#